data_AF-A0A6S6SZS9-F1
#
_entry.id   AF-A0A6S6SZS9-F1
#
_cell.length_a   1.000
_cell.length_b   1.000
_cell.length_c   1.000
_cell.angle_alpha   90.00
_cell.angle_beta   90.00
_cell.angle_gamma   90.00
#
_symmetry.space_group_name_H-M   'P 1'
#
loop_
_entity.id
_entity.type
_entity.pdbx_description
1 polymer ?
#
loop_
_entity_poly.entity_id
_entity_poly.type
_entity_poly.pdbx_seq_one_letter_code
_entity_poly.pdbx_strand_id
1 'polypeptide(L)'
;MTYSRDNPGVVLSTEKLDRFGDYTLDDVTGDLSFSDSVPSLDEDQNPVYIRLSYDLEGDGEEYNVAGVRLNHQVTDEVNVGVSHSYDDNKVDGKQITGVSAEYKKGDSRVTASVATLKHQDETVEDGQAVRLDVEQKWSKGSKTNVIYGRADKGYDNQTGGITADREELRIAHRQKVNSDIGLEVEGIHSKSLSEDSVQQSLGVTGDVKAGDWTLKAGARHIKQKNSADDDSFNTLIVGAKTPINIADRKGKVSAEYEQDIGDAERKRVSLGADLQVHDKVKLYAKAERINSLTGVSGLSSEQTKDTFSAGVKSTILPSTEVYSEYRLRGVTDGRDLETASGVRGDYEIEKGLSISPRVEIVNSVEGDGTDSVSASVGFKDTRHKNERRTARVEARHDEDRDYYGVEGTYVARLDEEWSILLKDSLRVDLPDEGTDQYDNTF
;
A
#
# COMPACT_ATOMS: atom_id res chain seq x y z
N MET A 1 1.37 2.60 -2.18
CA MET A 1 2.10 1.35 -2.48
C MET A 1 1.41 0.21 -1.76
N THR A 2 1.18 -0.91 -2.43
CA THR A 2 0.62 -2.11 -1.78
C THR A 2 1.74 -3.13 -1.56
N TYR A 3 1.94 -3.56 -0.33
CA TYR A 3 2.93 -4.57 0.03
C TYR A 3 2.26 -5.92 0.23
N SER A 4 2.98 -7.00 -0.09
CA SER A 4 2.45 -8.34 0.17
C SER A 4 2.26 -8.53 1.66
N ARG A 5 1.05 -8.88 2.08
CA ARG A 5 0.83 -9.28 3.48
C ARG A 5 1.59 -10.56 3.85
N ASP A 6 1.99 -11.34 2.84
CA ASP A 6 2.69 -12.61 3.01
C ASP A 6 4.21 -12.50 2.89
N ASN A 7 4.70 -11.34 2.42
CA ASN A 7 6.12 -10.98 2.45
C ASN A 7 6.22 -9.44 2.47
N PRO A 8 6.28 -8.82 3.66
CA PRO A 8 6.27 -7.37 3.81
C PRO A 8 7.39 -6.60 3.10
N GLY A 9 8.47 -7.27 2.67
CA GLY A 9 9.52 -6.65 1.84
C GLY A 9 9.11 -6.49 0.36
N VAL A 10 8.09 -7.21 -0.09
CA VAL A 10 7.66 -7.23 -1.50
C VAL A 10 6.56 -6.22 -1.76
N VAL A 11 6.85 -5.25 -2.62
CA VAL A 11 5.84 -4.36 -3.22
C VAL A 11 5.07 -5.11 -4.32
N LEU A 12 3.77 -5.28 -4.14
CA LEU A 12 2.85 -5.88 -5.13
C LEU A 12 2.42 -4.87 -6.20
N SER A 13 2.23 -3.61 -5.80
CA SER A 13 1.82 -2.55 -6.71
C SER A 13 2.32 -1.17 -6.26
N THR A 14 2.57 -0.31 -7.24
CA THR A 14 2.94 1.09 -7.01
C THR A 14 2.03 1.97 -7.84
N GLU A 15 1.37 2.91 -7.19
CA GLU A 15 0.61 3.97 -7.81
C GLU A 15 1.32 5.29 -7.52
N LYS A 16 1.63 6.05 -8.57
CA LYS A 16 2.24 7.37 -8.45
C LYS A 16 1.11 8.39 -8.41
N LEU A 17 1.12 9.22 -7.37
CA LEU A 17 0.20 10.34 -7.22
C LEU A 17 0.89 11.62 -7.70
N ASP A 18 0.16 12.48 -8.40
CA ASP A 18 0.68 13.75 -8.90
C ASP A 18 0.41 14.89 -7.89
N ARG A 19 1.45 15.68 -7.59
CA ARG A 19 1.32 16.91 -6.79
C ARG A 19 0.36 17.87 -7.50
N PHE A 20 -0.52 18.52 -6.73
CA PHE A 20 -1.56 19.45 -7.21
C PHE A 20 -2.65 18.81 -8.09
N GLY A 21 -2.69 17.48 -8.14
CA GLY A 21 -3.74 16.74 -8.84
C GLY A 21 -4.40 15.70 -7.94
N ASP A 22 -3.57 14.91 -7.26
CA ASP A 22 -4.01 13.80 -6.42
C ASP A 22 -3.67 14.05 -4.95
N TYR A 23 -2.66 14.89 -4.68
CA TYR A 23 -2.31 15.32 -3.34
C TYR A 23 -1.74 16.74 -3.32
N THR A 24 -1.70 17.31 -2.14
CA THR A 24 -1.06 18.58 -1.82
C THR A 24 -0.21 18.43 -0.54
N LEU A 25 0.91 19.13 -0.49
CA LEU A 25 1.82 19.18 0.66
C LEU A 25 2.01 20.65 1.02
N ASP A 26 1.76 20.99 2.27
CA ASP A 26 2.07 22.30 2.86
C ASP A 26 3.47 22.28 3.42
N ASP A 27 4.30 23.16 2.87
CA ASP A 27 5.74 23.15 3.11
C ASP A 27 6.10 23.84 4.44
N VAL A 28 5.14 24.48 5.14
CA VAL A 28 5.36 25.15 6.43
C VAL A 28 4.99 24.24 7.60
N THR A 29 3.80 23.63 7.54
CA THR A 29 3.30 22.70 8.56
C THR A 29 3.74 21.25 8.35
N GLY A 30 4.05 20.86 7.11
CA GLY A 30 4.32 19.48 6.72
C GLY A 30 3.09 18.61 6.44
N ASP A 31 1.85 19.10 6.57
CA ASP A 31 0.69 18.21 6.34
C ASP A 31 0.48 17.88 4.87
N LEU A 32 0.27 16.59 4.63
CA LEU A 32 -0.04 15.98 3.35
C LEU A 32 -1.53 15.70 3.23
N SER A 33 -2.20 16.34 2.26
CA SER A 33 -3.63 16.17 1.99
C SER A 33 -3.85 15.45 0.67
N PHE A 34 -4.71 14.43 0.65
CA PHE A 34 -5.06 13.71 -0.58
C PHE A 34 -6.41 14.16 -1.13
N SER A 35 -6.50 14.30 -2.46
CA SER A 35 -7.76 14.61 -3.14
C SER A 35 -8.78 13.47 -2.98
N ASP A 36 -8.29 12.23 -2.92
CA ASP A 36 -9.08 11.02 -2.71
C ASP A 36 -8.61 10.22 -1.49
N SER A 37 -9.53 9.42 -0.93
CA SER A 37 -9.21 8.55 0.20
C SER A 37 -8.25 7.43 -0.20
N VAL A 38 -7.18 7.26 0.59
CA VAL A 38 -6.24 6.15 0.45
C VAL A 38 -6.64 5.06 1.45
N PRO A 39 -7.12 3.89 1.01
CA PRO A 39 -7.46 2.81 1.93
C PRO A 39 -6.18 2.25 2.55
N SER A 40 -6.22 1.86 3.82
CA SER A 40 -5.06 1.25 4.50
C SER A 40 -4.81 -0.21 4.11
N LEU A 41 -5.81 -0.88 3.54
CA LEU A 41 -5.78 -2.28 3.11
C LEU A 41 -6.46 -2.40 1.74
N ASP A 42 -5.98 -3.30 0.88
CA ASP A 42 -6.67 -3.63 -0.37
C ASP A 42 -7.77 -4.69 -0.19
N GLU A 43 -8.38 -5.14 -1.29
CA GLU A 43 -9.46 -6.15 -1.26
C GLU A 43 -9.02 -7.50 -0.70
N ASP A 44 -7.73 -7.83 -0.81
CA ASP A 44 -7.09 -9.08 -0.35
C ASP A 44 -6.44 -8.92 1.04
N GLN A 45 -6.67 -7.79 1.72
CA GLN A 45 -6.09 -7.41 3.02
C GLN A 45 -4.57 -7.21 2.98
N ASN A 46 -4.01 -6.88 1.82
CA ASN A 46 -2.64 -6.41 1.72
C ASN A 46 -2.52 -4.97 2.26
N PRO A 47 -1.49 -4.65 3.05
CA PRO A 47 -1.29 -3.31 3.56
C PRO A 47 -0.93 -2.32 2.44
N VAL A 48 -1.57 -1.16 2.49
CA VAL A 48 -1.35 -0.04 1.58
C VAL A 48 -0.67 1.08 2.38
N TYR A 49 0.54 1.44 1.94
CA TYR A 49 1.33 2.51 2.53
C TYR A 49 1.46 3.70 1.60
N ILE A 50 1.43 4.89 2.17
CA ILE A 50 1.86 6.13 1.51
C ILE A 50 3.38 6.21 1.65
N ARG A 51 4.08 6.48 0.55
CA ARG A 51 5.52 6.79 0.57
C ARG A 51 5.72 8.22 0.11
N LEU A 52 6.22 9.07 1.00
CA LEU A 52 6.56 10.46 0.74
C LEU A 52 8.08 10.64 0.84
N SER A 53 8.62 11.59 0.07
CA SER A 53 9.98 12.11 0.26
C SER A 53 9.89 13.62 0.12
N TYR A 54 10.41 14.36 1.10
CA TYR A 54 10.36 15.82 1.19
C TYR A 54 11.61 16.30 1.92
N ASP A 55 12.03 17.54 1.64
CA ASP A 55 13.16 18.20 2.30
C ASP A 55 12.59 19.26 3.25
N LEU A 56 13.20 19.40 4.44
CA LEU A 56 12.81 20.39 5.46
C LEU A 56 13.94 21.40 5.66
N GLU A 57 13.58 22.68 5.79
CA GLU A 57 14.50 23.72 6.24
C GLU A 57 14.51 23.74 7.78
N GLY A 58 15.66 23.45 8.38
CA GLY A 58 15.83 23.37 9.84
C GLY A 58 16.93 24.32 10.33
N ASP A 59 17.16 24.35 11.64
CA ASP A 59 18.25 25.12 12.28
C ASP A 59 19.63 24.43 12.21
N GLY A 60 19.72 23.32 11.46
CA GLY A 60 20.95 22.59 11.19
C GLY A 60 21.92 23.36 10.30
N GLU A 61 23.14 22.84 10.18
CA GLU A 61 24.09 23.37 9.21
C GLU A 61 23.52 23.25 7.79
N GLU A 62 23.54 24.36 7.04
CA GLU A 62 23.15 24.36 5.63
C GLU A 62 23.96 23.31 4.84
N TYR A 63 23.26 22.59 3.98
CA TYR A 63 23.81 21.52 3.16
C TYR A 63 23.19 21.57 1.75
N ASN A 64 23.94 21.14 0.75
CA ASN A 64 23.52 21.08 -0.64
C ASN A 64 22.99 19.70 -0.98
N VAL A 65 21.80 19.68 -1.57
CA VAL A 65 21.24 18.51 -2.23
C VAL A 65 21.16 18.78 -3.73
N ALA A 66 21.66 17.85 -4.53
CA ALA A 66 21.60 17.93 -5.99
C ALA A 66 21.37 16.55 -6.59
N GLY A 67 20.66 16.50 -7.71
CA GLY A 67 20.46 15.24 -8.42
C GLY A 67 20.14 15.41 -9.89
N VAL A 68 20.45 14.38 -10.66
CA VAL A 68 20.12 14.27 -12.08
C VAL A 68 19.53 12.89 -12.34
N ARG A 69 18.46 12.84 -13.13
CA ARG A 69 17.88 11.60 -13.64
C ARG A 69 17.63 11.75 -15.13
N LEU A 70 18.17 10.82 -15.91
CA LEU A 70 18.02 10.77 -17.35
C LEU A 70 17.34 9.46 -17.72
N ASN A 71 16.27 9.53 -18.50
CA ASN A 71 15.63 8.36 -19.09
C ASN A 71 15.68 8.49 -20.60
N HIS A 72 16.07 7.41 -21.27
CA HIS A 72 16.19 7.37 -22.71
C HIS A 72 15.50 6.12 -23.25
N GLN A 73 14.53 6.33 -24.13
CA GLN A 73 13.92 5.25 -24.90
C GLN A 73 14.87 4.88 -26.04
N VAL A 74 15.64 3.81 -25.85
CA VAL A 74 16.64 3.33 -26.82
C VAL A 74 15.94 2.73 -28.04
N THR A 75 14.83 2.01 -27.81
CA THR A 75 13.95 1.45 -28.84
C THR A 75 12.50 1.51 -28.37
N ASP A 76 11.53 1.17 -29.23
CA ASP A 76 10.11 1.05 -28.82
C ASP A 76 9.88 0.05 -27.68
N GLU A 77 10.81 -0.89 -27.49
CA GLU A 77 10.73 -1.97 -26.50
C GLU A 77 11.68 -1.77 -25.32
N VAL A 78 12.67 -0.88 -25.41
CA VAL A 78 13.75 -0.74 -24.41
C VAL A 78 13.86 0.71 -23.93
N ASN A 79 13.77 0.89 -22.61
CA ASN A 79 14.05 2.14 -21.92
C ASN A 79 15.24 1.96 -20.98
N VAL A 80 16.15 2.92 -20.92
CA VAL A 80 17.28 2.94 -19.99
C VAL A 80 17.24 4.21 -19.17
N GLY A 81 17.40 4.08 -17.86
CA GLY A 81 17.45 5.17 -16.91
C GLY A 81 18.78 5.22 -16.18
N VAL A 82 19.33 6.43 -15.99
CA VAL A 82 20.47 6.69 -15.11
C VAL A 82 20.05 7.75 -14.10
N SER A 83 20.45 7.57 -12.84
CA SER A 83 20.23 8.57 -11.80
C SER A 83 21.47 8.75 -10.95
N HIS A 84 21.72 9.98 -10.53
CA HIS A 84 22.72 10.33 -9.55
C HIS A 84 22.13 11.38 -8.61
N SER A 85 22.18 11.16 -7.31
CA SER A 85 21.82 12.14 -6.29
C SER A 85 22.96 12.26 -5.28
N TYR A 86 23.09 13.45 -4.74
CA TYR A 86 24.12 13.84 -3.80
C TYR A 86 23.47 14.73 -2.75
N ASP A 87 23.76 14.42 -1.50
CA ASP A 87 23.39 15.16 -0.31
C ASP A 87 24.66 15.26 0.55
N ASP A 88 25.11 16.49 0.82
CA ASP A 88 26.34 16.77 1.58
C ASP A 88 26.12 16.97 3.08
N ASN A 89 24.93 16.65 3.60
CA ASN A 89 24.66 16.61 5.03
C ASN A 89 25.68 15.69 5.73
N LYS A 90 26.40 16.21 6.73
CA LYS A 90 27.52 15.50 7.36
C LYS A 90 27.13 14.26 8.17
N VAL A 91 25.86 14.14 8.57
CA VAL A 91 25.36 13.07 9.42
C VAL A 91 24.56 12.07 8.60
N ASP A 92 23.54 12.55 7.89
CA ASP A 92 22.59 11.68 7.18
C ASP A 92 22.75 11.73 5.65
N GLY A 93 23.69 12.55 5.14
CA GLY A 93 23.86 12.79 3.72
C GLY A 93 24.35 11.56 2.97
N LYS A 94 23.86 11.41 1.74
CA LYS A 94 24.06 10.22 0.90
C LYS A 94 24.33 10.58 -0.54
N GLN A 95 25.20 9.83 -1.18
CA GLN A 95 25.41 9.85 -2.62
C GLN A 95 24.89 8.54 -3.24
N ILE A 96 23.84 8.63 -4.06
CA ILE A 96 23.22 7.47 -4.70
C ILE A 96 23.44 7.55 -6.20
N THR A 97 24.01 6.51 -6.79
CA THR A 97 24.15 6.38 -8.25
C THR A 97 23.49 5.10 -8.70
N GLY A 98 22.64 5.17 -9.72
CA GLY A 98 21.86 4.03 -10.18
C GLY A 98 21.72 3.98 -11.70
N VAL A 99 21.62 2.77 -12.21
CA VAL A 99 21.32 2.47 -13.61
C VAL A 99 20.16 1.48 -13.64
N SER A 100 19.22 1.71 -14.53
CA SER A 100 18.05 0.86 -14.74
C SER A 100 17.80 0.62 -16.21
N ALA A 101 17.21 -0.52 -16.53
CA ALA A 101 16.75 -0.86 -17.87
C ALA A 101 15.36 -1.51 -17.75
N GLU A 102 14.44 -1.09 -18.61
CA GLU A 102 13.15 -1.73 -18.81
C GLU A 102 13.08 -2.27 -20.24
N TYR A 103 12.67 -3.53 -20.37
CA TYR A 103 12.30 -4.15 -21.63
C TYR A 103 10.81 -4.51 -21.59
N LYS A 104 10.04 -4.05 -22.57
CA LYS A 104 8.62 -4.29 -22.69
C LYS A 104 8.26 -4.67 -24.13
N LYS A 105 7.77 -5.90 -24.31
CA LYS A 105 7.32 -6.39 -25.62
C LYS A 105 6.12 -7.31 -25.47
N GLY A 106 5.00 -6.90 -26.06
CA GLY A 106 3.74 -7.64 -25.99
C GLY A 106 3.33 -7.91 -24.53
N ASP A 107 3.33 -9.20 -24.17
CA ASP A 107 2.92 -9.70 -22.86
C ASP A 107 4.07 -9.79 -21.83
N SER A 108 5.29 -9.42 -22.22
CA SER A 108 6.50 -9.49 -21.39
C SER A 108 6.92 -8.10 -20.93
N ARG A 109 7.22 -7.95 -19.64
CA ARG A 109 7.91 -6.79 -19.06
C ARG A 109 9.04 -7.27 -18.16
N VAL A 110 10.23 -6.73 -18.34
CA VAL A 110 11.41 -6.99 -17.50
C VAL A 110 11.99 -5.65 -17.09
N THR A 111 12.23 -5.46 -15.79
CA THR A 111 12.89 -4.27 -15.25
C THR A 111 14.08 -4.73 -14.43
N ALA A 112 15.27 -4.22 -14.73
CA ALA A 112 16.48 -4.51 -13.98
C ALA A 112 17.13 -3.19 -13.53
N SER A 113 17.66 -3.15 -12.31
CA SER A 113 18.36 -1.97 -11.80
C SER A 113 19.51 -2.35 -10.88
N VAL A 114 20.57 -1.55 -10.92
CA VAL A 114 21.69 -1.59 -9.98
C VAL A 114 21.92 -0.20 -9.43
N ALA A 115 22.30 -0.10 -8.16
CA ALA A 115 22.62 1.16 -7.53
C ALA A 115 23.73 1.00 -6.49
N THR A 116 24.48 2.07 -6.27
CA THR A 116 25.44 2.23 -5.19
C THR A 116 25.01 3.40 -4.32
N LEU A 117 25.16 3.29 -3.02
CA LEU A 117 24.92 4.32 -2.03
C LEU A 117 26.20 4.51 -1.24
N LYS A 118 26.59 5.76 -1.05
CA LYS A 118 27.67 6.15 -0.15
C LYS A 118 27.15 7.09 0.91
N HIS A 119 27.59 6.91 2.15
CA HIS A 119 27.26 7.83 3.24
C HIS A 119 28.32 8.92 3.36
N GLN A 120 27.90 10.12 3.75
CA GLN A 120 28.85 11.18 4.13
C GLN A 120 29.48 10.88 5.51
N ASP A 121 28.73 10.26 6.42
CA ASP A 121 29.26 9.73 7.67
C ASP A 121 30.12 8.50 7.40
N GLU A 122 31.45 8.67 7.48
CA GLU A 122 32.44 7.60 7.28
C GLU A 122 32.35 6.45 8.29
N THR A 123 31.56 6.60 9.38
CA THR A 123 31.31 5.52 10.34
C THR A 123 30.22 4.55 9.87
N VAL A 124 29.40 4.96 8.89
CA VAL A 124 28.38 4.14 8.26
C VAL A 124 28.96 3.48 7.01
N GLU A 125 28.68 2.19 6.83
CA GLU A 125 29.17 1.46 5.66
C GLU A 125 28.41 1.84 4.39
N ASP A 126 29.12 2.04 3.28
CA ASP A 126 28.54 2.17 1.94
C ASP A 126 27.81 0.87 1.55
N GLY A 127 26.90 0.95 0.58
CA GLY A 127 26.16 -0.22 0.12
C GLY A 127 25.86 -0.24 -1.37
N GLN A 128 25.57 -1.44 -1.87
CA GLN A 128 25.08 -1.65 -3.23
C GLN A 128 23.74 -2.37 -3.20
N ALA A 129 22.95 -2.17 -4.25
CA ALA A 129 21.73 -2.92 -4.47
C ALA A 129 21.55 -3.31 -5.93
N VAL A 130 20.90 -4.46 -6.12
CA VAL A 130 20.44 -4.96 -7.41
C VAL A 130 18.98 -5.37 -7.29
N ARG A 131 18.21 -5.16 -8.35
CA ARG A 131 16.82 -5.59 -8.45
C ARG A 131 16.50 -6.07 -9.86
N LEU A 132 15.66 -7.09 -9.95
CA LEU A 132 15.08 -7.64 -11.17
C LEU A 132 13.59 -7.90 -10.94
N ASP A 133 12.74 -7.38 -11.80
CA ASP A 133 11.30 -7.65 -11.86
C ASP A 133 10.97 -8.19 -13.25
N VAL A 134 10.29 -9.33 -13.31
CA VAL A 134 9.81 -9.96 -14.54
C VAL A 134 8.33 -10.21 -14.41
N GLU A 135 7.55 -9.65 -15.33
CA GLU A 135 6.14 -9.97 -15.55
C GLU A 135 5.96 -10.61 -16.93
N GLN A 136 5.31 -11.77 -16.95
CA GLN A 136 4.93 -12.44 -18.18
C GLN A 136 3.45 -12.80 -18.13
N LYS A 137 2.68 -12.29 -19.08
CA LYS A 137 1.33 -12.79 -19.37
C LYS A 137 1.42 -13.90 -20.40
N TRP A 138 0.62 -14.94 -20.22
CA TRP A 138 0.57 -16.08 -21.11
C TRP A 138 -0.83 -16.23 -21.69
N SER A 139 -0.96 -17.10 -22.69
CA SER A 139 -2.27 -17.41 -23.28
C SER A 139 -3.29 -17.82 -22.21
N LYS A 140 -4.57 -17.54 -22.48
CA LYS A 140 -5.70 -17.88 -21.60
C LYS A 140 -5.69 -17.20 -20.22
N GLY A 141 -4.84 -16.18 -20.02
CA GLY A 141 -4.82 -15.40 -18.78
C GLY A 141 -3.97 -16.00 -17.66
N SER A 142 -3.11 -16.98 -17.96
CA SER A 142 -2.04 -17.38 -17.06
C SER A 142 -1.02 -16.23 -16.91
N LYS A 143 -0.39 -16.10 -15.74
CA LYS A 143 0.57 -15.02 -15.45
C LYS A 143 1.73 -15.56 -14.61
N THR A 144 2.95 -15.13 -14.92
CA THR A 144 4.14 -15.30 -14.08
C THR A 144 4.64 -13.95 -13.62
N ASN A 145 5.04 -13.86 -12.36
CA ASN A 145 5.78 -12.75 -11.79
C ASN A 145 7.02 -13.28 -11.06
N VAL A 146 8.18 -12.69 -11.32
CA VAL A 146 9.42 -12.98 -10.62
C VAL A 146 10.03 -11.68 -10.15
N ILE A 147 10.35 -11.59 -8.86
CA ILE A 147 11.01 -10.43 -8.26
C ILE A 147 12.25 -10.97 -7.55
N TYR A 148 13.42 -10.46 -7.89
CA TYR A 148 14.66 -10.67 -7.16
C TYR A 148 15.22 -9.32 -6.74
N GLY A 149 15.77 -9.24 -5.54
CA GLY A 149 16.57 -8.11 -5.15
C GLY A 149 17.57 -8.48 -4.07
N ARG A 150 18.66 -7.73 -4.02
CA ARG A 150 19.63 -7.77 -2.94
C ARG A 150 20.10 -6.37 -2.64
N ALA A 151 20.18 -6.01 -1.37
CA ALA A 151 20.73 -4.75 -0.90
C ALA A 151 21.67 -5.02 0.28
N ASP A 152 22.89 -4.49 0.20
CA ASP A 152 23.84 -4.53 1.31
C ASP A 152 23.29 -3.74 2.51
N LYS A 153 23.84 -3.98 3.70
CA LYS A 153 23.42 -3.29 4.93
C LYS A 153 23.57 -1.77 4.84
N GLY A 154 24.62 -1.30 4.17
CA GLY A 154 24.86 0.10 3.85
C GLY A 154 23.95 0.68 2.76
N TYR A 155 23.08 -0.10 2.11
CA TYR A 155 22.15 0.45 1.12
C TYR A 155 20.81 0.80 1.76
N ASP A 156 20.79 1.84 2.58
CA ASP A 156 19.62 2.28 3.35
C ASP A 156 18.67 3.22 2.56
N ASN A 157 18.49 2.94 1.26
CA ASN A 157 17.61 3.73 0.41
C ASN A 157 16.17 3.20 0.44
N GLN A 158 15.32 3.80 1.27
CA GLN A 158 13.90 3.49 1.36
C GLN A 158 13.15 3.65 0.01
N THR A 159 13.72 4.41 -0.94
CA THR A 159 13.13 4.58 -2.27
C THR A 159 13.40 3.43 -3.24
N GLY A 160 14.42 2.60 -2.97
CA GLY A 160 14.94 1.55 -3.85
C GLY A 160 14.06 0.31 -4.00
N GLY A 161 12.96 0.23 -3.23
CA GLY A 161 12.00 -0.87 -3.31
C GLY A 161 12.50 -2.20 -2.74
N ILE A 162 13.66 -2.21 -2.09
CA ILE A 162 14.24 -3.32 -1.35
C ILE A 162 14.73 -2.81 0.01
N THR A 163 14.52 -3.60 1.05
CA THR A 163 15.02 -3.32 2.40
C THR A 163 16.54 -3.53 2.44
N ALA A 164 17.27 -2.69 3.18
CA ALA A 164 18.70 -2.87 3.41
C ALA A 164 18.99 -4.21 4.11
N ASP A 165 20.24 -4.68 3.99
CA ASP A 165 20.71 -5.92 4.62
C ASP A 165 19.89 -7.17 4.23
N ARG A 166 19.32 -7.20 3.03
CA ARG A 166 18.42 -8.29 2.61
C ARG A 166 18.71 -8.80 1.21
N GLU A 167 18.53 -10.10 1.04
CA GLU A 167 18.38 -10.78 -0.26
C GLU A 167 16.99 -11.41 -0.34
N GLU A 168 16.23 -11.08 -1.37
CA GLU A 168 14.84 -11.46 -1.55
C GLU A 168 14.58 -12.02 -2.95
N LEU A 169 13.82 -13.09 -3.01
CA LEU A 169 13.31 -13.70 -4.25
C LEU A 169 11.84 -14.08 -4.04
N ARG A 170 10.99 -13.68 -4.99
CA ARG A 170 9.62 -14.15 -5.11
C ARG A 170 9.36 -14.64 -6.52
N ILE A 171 8.77 -15.82 -6.64
CA ILE A 171 8.30 -16.39 -7.90
C ILE A 171 6.84 -16.75 -7.68
N ALA A 172 5.94 -16.18 -8.49
CA ALA A 172 4.52 -16.50 -8.46
C ALA A 172 4.06 -16.83 -9.88
N HIS A 173 3.48 -18.02 -10.07
CA HIS A 173 2.89 -18.45 -11.32
C HIS A 173 1.45 -18.90 -11.12
N ARG A 174 0.52 -18.21 -11.77
CA ARG A 174 -0.88 -18.62 -11.86
C ARG A 174 -1.14 -19.25 -13.22
N GLN A 175 -1.47 -20.54 -13.20
CA GLN A 175 -1.83 -21.31 -14.38
C GLN A 175 -3.35 -21.48 -14.47
N LYS A 176 -3.96 -20.91 -15.52
CA LYS A 176 -5.36 -21.20 -15.85
C LYS A 176 -5.43 -22.45 -16.71
N VAL A 177 -5.74 -23.60 -16.10
CA VAL A 177 -5.83 -24.88 -16.80
C VAL A 177 -7.03 -24.89 -17.75
N ASN A 178 -8.20 -24.45 -17.26
CA ASN A 178 -9.41 -24.23 -18.05
C ASN A 178 -10.30 -23.17 -17.37
N SER A 179 -11.59 -23.09 -17.72
CA SER A 179 -12.54 -22.14 -17.11
C SER A 179 -12.83 -22.40 -15.63
N ASP A 180 -12.58 -23.62 -15.17
CA ASP A 180 -13.03 -24.17 -13.89
C ASP A 180 -11.88 -24.50 -12.96
N ILE A 181 -10.68 -24.73 -13.49
CA ILE A 181 -9.50 -25.13 -12.73
C ILE A 181 -8.40 -24.08 -12.91
N GLY A 182 -7.97 -23.52 -11.79
CA GLY A 182 -6.79 -22.69 -11.65
C GLY A 182 -5.77 -23.37 -10.73
N LEU A 183 -4.49 -23.21 -11.04
CA LEU A 183 -3.38 -23.62 -10.18
C LEU A 183 -2.50 -22.41 -9.90
N GLU A 184 -1.96 -22.32 -8.70
CA GLU A 184 -1.02 -21.28 -8.31
C GLU A 184 0.17 -21.93 -7.60
N VAL A 185 1.37 -21.54 -8.03
CA VAL A 185 2.63 -21.91 -7.39
C VAL A 185 3.32 -20.62 -6.96
N GLU A 186 3.68 -20.55 -5.68
CA GLU A 186 4.41 -19.40 -5.12
C GLU A 186 5.64 -19.88 -4.34
N GLY A 187 6.80 -19.32 -4.66
CA GLY A 187 8.03 -19.49 -3.92
C GLY A 187 8.51 -18.14 -3.40
N ILE A 188 8.86 -18.08 -2.11
CA ILE A 188 9.40 -16.89 -1.46
C ILE A 188 10.70 -17.27 -0.75
N HIS A 189 11.70 -16.40 -0.85
CA HIS A 189 12.92 -16.43 -0.08
C HIS A 189 13.24 -15.00 0.36
N SER A 190 13.50 -14.81 1.64
CA SER A 190 14.05 -13.58 2.21
C SER A 190 15.12 -13.97 3.22
N LYS A 191 16.28 -13.32 3.16
CA LYS A 191 17.41 -13.61 4.03
C LYS A 191 18.10 -12.29 4.42
N SER A 192 18.40 -12.14 5.71
CA SER A 192 19.31 -11.08 6.16
C SER A 192 20.74 -11.40 5.75
N LEU A 193 21.49 -10.39 5.31
CA LEU A 193 22.89 -10.56 4.93
C LEU A 193 23.84 -10.54 6.14
N SER A 194 23.47 -9.82 7.21
CA SER A 194 24.28 -9.65 8.42
C SER A 194 23.80 -10.45 9.63
N GLU A 195 22.49 -10.76 9.72
CA GLU A 195 21.88 -11.54 10.80
C GLU A 195 21.60 -12.98 10.35
N ASP A 196 21.49 -13.89 11.31
CA ASP A 196 21.08 -15.28 11.05
C ASP A 196 19.55 -15.40 10.87
N SER A 197 18.98 -14.53 10.03
CA SER A 197 17.55 -14.45 9.73
C SER A 197 17.26 -14.93 8.32
N VAL A 198 16.45 -15.99 8.17
CA VAL A 198 15.99 -16.53 6.88
C VAL A 198 14.51 -16.85 6.96
N GLN A 199 13.76 -16.52 5.92
CA GLN A 199 12.38 -16.91 5.71
C GLN A 199 12.23 -17.47 4.29
N GLN A 200 11.65 -18.65 4.17
CA GLN A 200 11.45 -19.33 2.90
C GLN A 200 10.07 -20.00 2.90
N SER A 201 9.36 -19.91 1.78
CA SER A 201 8.14 -20.67 1.57
C SER A 201 8.02 -21.18 0.14
N LEU A 202 7.40 -22.34 -0.02
CA LEU A 202 6.98 -22.88 -1.30
C LEU A 202 5.57 -23.42 -1.17
N GLY A 203 4.62 -22.73 -1.79
CA GLY A 203 3.20 -23.06 -1.79
C GLY A 203 2.72 -23.53 -3.15
N VAL A 204 1.84 -24.52 -3.15
CA VAL A 204 1.03 -24.91 -4.31
C VAL A 204 -0.42 -24.93 -3.88
N THR A 205 -1.26 -24.16 -4.57
CA THR A 205 -2.70 -24.15 -4.37
C THR A 205 -3.43 -24.38 -5.68
N GLY A 206 -4.62 -24.97 -5.61
CA GLY A 206 -5.50 -25.17 -6.74
C GLY A 206 -6.92 -24.77 -6.38
N ASP A 207 -7.57 -24.07 -7.29
CA ASP A 207 -8.98 -23.70 -7.22
C ASP A 207 -9.76 -24.52 -8.26
N VAL A 208 -10.81 -25.20 -7.82
CA VAL A 208 -11.70 -25.98 -8.68
C VAL A 208 -13.12 -25.47 -8.51
N LYS A 209 -13.77 -25.11 -9.63
CA LYS A 209 -15.21 -24.85 -9.67
C LYS A 209 -15.97 -26.18 -9.67
N ALA A 210 -16.82 -26.37 -8.68
CA ALA A 210 -17.68 -27.53 -8.49
C ALA A 210 -19.12 -27.04 -8.29
N GLY A 211 -19.88 -26.94 -9.39
CA GLY A 211 -21.17 -26.26 -9.38
C GLY A 211 -21.00 -24.78 -9.03
N ASP A 212 -21.73 -24.30 -8.03
CA ASP A 212 -21.62 -22.93 -7.54
C ASP A 212 -20.38 -22.70 -6.66
N TRP A 213 -19.78 -23.78 -6.15
CA TRP A 213 -18.64 -23.69 -5.25
C TRP A 213 -17.35 -23.51 -6.04
N THR A 214 -16.44 -22.69 -5.49
CA THR A 214 -15.02 -22.72 -5.81
C THR A 214 -14.30 -23.28 -4.59
N LEU A 215 -13.73 -24.48 -4.74
CA LEU A 215 -13.00 -25.17 -3.68
C LEU A 215 -11.51 -24.92 -3.88
N LYS A 216 -10.82 -24.53 -2.82
CA LYS A 216 -9.38 -24.36 -2.78
C LYS A 216 -8.78 -25.52 -1.98
N ALA A 217 -7.71 -26.10 -2.50
CA ALA A 217 -6.86 -27.00 -1.76
C ALA A 217 -5.40 -26.73 -2.08
N GLY A 218 -4.51 -26.89 -1.11
CA GLY A 218 -3.09 -26.68 -1.32
C GLY A 218 -2.25 -27.12 -0.14
N ALA A 219 -0.96 -26.98 -0.32
CA ALA A 219 0.02 -27.19 0.73
C ALA A 219 1.15 -26.17 0.58
N ARG A 220 1.79 -25.83 1.70
CA ARG A 220 2.93 -24.93 1.72
C ARG A 220 4.00 -25.47 2.64
N HIS A 221 5.23 -25.51 2.16
CA HIS A 221 6.40 -25.73 2.99
C HIS A 221 6.93 -24.39 3.46
N ILE A 222 7.23 -24.25 4.76
CA ILE A 222 7.78 -23.03 5.35
C ILE A 222 9.06 -23.40 6.10
N LYS A 223 10.10 -22.59 5.90
CA LYS A 223 11.31 -22.61 6.71
C LYS A 223 11.58 -21.20 7.22
N GLN A 224 11.82 -21.09 8.52
CA GLN A 224 12.17 -19.84 9.16
C GLN A 224 13.33 -20.06 10.11
N LYS A 225 14.24 -19.09 10.14
CA LYS A 225 15.38 -19.07 11.02
C LYS A 225 15.58 -17.65 11.51
N ASN A 226 15.84 -17.47 12.80
CA ASN A 226 16.31 -16.24 13.41
C ASN A 226 17.28 -16.60 14.55
N SER A 227 17.75 -15.62 15.32
CA SER A 227 18.70 -15.84 16.42
C SER A 227 18.15 -16.70 17.57
N ALA A 228 16.84 -16.85 17.68
CA ALA A 228 16.16 -17.61 18.75
C ALA A 228 15.62 -18.97 18.27
N ASP A 229 15.17 -19.06 17.01
CA ASP A 229 14.38 -20.16 16.46
C ASP A 229 14.93 -20.62 15.09
N ASP A 230 14.97 -21.94 14.84
CA ASP A 230 15.20 -22.55 13.52
C ASP A 230 14.13 -23.63 13.31
N ASP A 231 13.12 -23.27 12.52
CA ASP A 231 11.88 -24.01 12.37
C ASP A 231 11.61 -24.32 10.90
N SER A 232 11.12 -25.53 10.64
CA SER A 232 10.64 -25.92 9.32
C SER A 232 9.42 -26.83 9.45
N PHE A 233 8.37 -26.50 8.72
CA PHE A 233 7.08 -27.15 8.85
C PHE A 233 6.29 -27.11 7.54
N ASN A 234 5.20 -27.88 7.49
CA ASN A 234 4.40 -28.03 6.28
C ASN A 234 2.94 -27.75 6.64
N THR A 235 2.30 -26.83 5.94
CA THR A 235 0.90 -26.51 6.14
C THR A 235 0.02 -27.14 5.06
N LEU A 236 -1.20 -27.48 5.43
CA LEU A 236 -2.28 -27.79 4.50
C LEU A 236 -3.26 -26.62 4.47
N ILE A 237 -3.68 -26.27 3.26
CA ILE A 237 -4.61 -25.18 2.99
C ILE A 237 -5.87 -25.80 2.39
N VAL A 238 -7.01 -25.49 2.97
CA VAL A 238 -8.32 -25.81 2.41
C VAL A 238 -9.19 -24.57 2.46
N GLY A 239 -9.97 -24.37 1.41
CA GLY A 239 -10.88 -23.23 1.35
C GLY A 239 -12.08 -23.52 0.48
N ALA A 240 -13.12 -22.74 0.70
CA ALA A 240 -14.32 -22.80 -0.09
C ALA A 240 -14.88 -21.41 -0.25
N LYS A 241 -15.38 -21.11 -1.44
CA LYS A 241 -16.08 -19.88 -1.77
C LYS A 241 -17.33 -20.24 -2.54
N THR A 242 -18.46 -19.70 -2.16
CA THR A 242 -19.74 -20.01 -2.80
C THR A 242 -20.60 -18.75 -2.90
N PRO A 243 -21.31 -18.53 -4.01
CA PRO A 243 -22.38 -17.56 -4.01
C PRO A 243 -23.48 -18.04 -3.06
N ILE A 244 -24.10 -17.11 -2.37
CA ILE A 244 -25.29 -17.36 -1.56
C ILE A 244 -26.45 -16.57 -2.13
N ASN A 245 -27.66 -17.11 -1.99
CA ASN A 245 -28.88 -16.38 -2.26
C ASN A 245 -29.78 -16.49 -1.03
N ILE A 246 -29.96 -15.37 -0.33
CA ILE A 246 -30.78 -15.29 0.89
C ILE A 246 -31.92 -14.32 0.59
N ALA A 247 -33.17 -14.80 0.58
CA ALA A 247 -34.35 -13.99 0.27
C ALA A 247 -34.22 -13.16 -1.04
N ASP A 248 -33.81 -13.82 -2.12
CA ASP A 248 -33.54 -13.23 -3.45
C ASP A 248 -32.40 -12.20 -3.48
N ARG A 249 -31.58 -12.15 -2.42
CA ARG A 249 -30.39 -11.30 -2.33
C ARG A 249 -29.13 -12.11 -2.60
N LYS A 250 -28.42 -11.71 -3.65
CA LYS A 250 -27.15 -12.35 -4.06
C LYS A 250 -26.04 -11.93 -3.12
N GLY A 251 -25.22 -12.89 -2.74
CA GLY A 251 -24.06 -12.67 -1.92
C GLY A 251 -23.01 -13.73 -2.20
N LYS A 252 -22.01 -13.77 -1.32
CA LYS A 252 -20.90 -14.70 -1.40
C LYS A 252 -20.37 -14.95 0.00
N VAL A 253 -20.01 -16.19 0.28
CA VAL A 253 -19.31 -16.57 1.50
C VAL A 253 -18.01 -17.25 1.10
N SER A 254 -16.97 -17.02 1.87
CA SER A 254 -15.68 -17.68 1.74
C SER A 254 -15.13 -18.06 3.11
N ALA A 255 -14.52 -19.22 3.19
CA ALA A 255 -13.74 -19.66 4.33
C ALA A 255 -12.43 -20.27 3.83
N GLU A 256 -11.33 -19.97 4.50
CA GLU A 256 -10.03 -20.57 4.26
C GLU A 256 -9.42 -20.97 5.61
N TYR A 257 -8.88 -22.18 5.66
CA TYR A 257 -8.19 -22.73 6.81
C TYR A 257 -6.83 -23.23 6.36
N GLU A 258 -5.79 -22.75 7.02
CA GLU A 258 -4.41 -23.22 6.88
C GLU A 258 -3.92 -23.71 8.24
N GLN A 259 -3.30 -24.88 8.28
CA GLN A 259 -2.76 -25.45 9.53
C GLN A 259 -1.47 -26.19 9.25
N ASP A 260 -0.50 -26.06 10.14
CA ASP A 260 0.65 -26.96 10.16
C ASP A 260 0.21 -28.41 10.45
N ILE A 261 0.83 -29.34 9.73
CA ILE A 261 0.66 -30.78 9.89
C ILE A 261 1.31 -31.25 11.19
N GLY A 262 2.42 -30.63 11.61
CA GLY A 262 3.19 -31.01 12.80
C GLY A 262 2.67 -30.38 14.11
N ASP A 263 2.10 -29.18 14.03
CA ASP A 263 1.68 -28.39 15.18
C ASP A 263 0.30 -27.73 14.93
N ALA A 264 -0.73 -28.20 15.61
CA ALA A 264 -2.09 -27.67 15.44
C ALA A 264 -2.31 -26.28 16.07
N GLU A 265 -1.33 -25.76 16.81
CA GLU A 265 -1.36 -24.39 17.31
C GLU A 265 -1.01 -23.39 16.21
N ARG A 266 -0.18 -23.78 15.24
CA ARG A 266 0.18 -22.99 14.04
C ARG A 266 -0.93 -23.09 13.01
N LYS A 267 -1.77 -22.06 12.92
CA LYS A 267 -2.91 -22.03 12.01
C LYS A 267 -3.34 -20.63 11.63
N ARG A 268 -4.06 -20.55 10.52
CA ARG A 268 -4.73 -19.36 10.03
C ARG A 268 -6.15 -19.71 9.63
N VAL A 269 -7.10 -18.90 10.10
CA VAL A 269 -8.51 -18.98 9.74
C VAL A 269 -8.89 -17.66 9.11
N SER A 270 -9.44 -17.68 7.89
CA SER A 270 -9.99 -16.51 7.23
C SER A 270 -11.44 -16.78 6.84
N LEU A 271 -12.34 -15.88 7.22
CA LEU A 271 -13.76 -15.91 6.90
C LEU A 271 -14.14 -14.61 6.20
N GLY A 272 -14.93 -14.71 5.14
CA GLY A 272 -15.45 -13.58 4.40
C GLY A 272 -16.89 -13.80 4.01
N ALA A 273 -17.71 -12.78 4.13
CA ALA A 273 -19.09 -12.80 3.66
C ALA A 273 -19.46 -11.45 3.07
N ASP A 274 -20.25 -11.47 2.00
CA ASP A 274 -20.85 -10.29 1.44
C ASP A 274 -22.26 -10.57 0.89
N LEU A 275 -23.19 -9.62 1.04
CA LEU A 275 -24.60 -9.79 0.67
C LEU A 275 -25.18 -8.49 0.12
N GLN A 276 -25.70 -8.54 -1.10
CA GLN A 276 -26.39 -7.44 -1.77
C GLN A 276 -27.85 -7.37 -1.27
N VAL A 277 -28.08 -6.77 -0.10
CA VAL A 277 -29.41 -6.71 0.54
C VAL A 277 -30.42 -5.79 -0.16
N HIS A 278 -29.95 -4.91 -1.03
CA HIS A 278 -30.75 -4.08 -1.94
C HIS A 278 -29.92 -3.77 -3.19
N ASP A 279 -30.50 -3.35 -4.31
CA ASP A 279 -29.77 -3.03 -5.56
C ASP A 279 -28.61 -2.03 -5.39
N LYS A 280 -28.65 -1.26 -4.29
CA LYS A 280 -27.67 -0.24 -3.93
C LYS A 280 -26.94 -0.54 -2.63
N VAL A 281 -27.39 -1.51 -1.82
CA VAL A 281 -26.88 -1.74 -0.46
C VAL A 281 -26.20 -3.10 -0.38
N LYS A 282 -24.98 -3.12 0.15
CA LYS A 282 -24.15 -4.29 0.36
C LYS A 282 -23.70 -4.36 1.82
N LEU A 283 -23.96 -5.49 2.46
CA LEU A 283 -23.36 -5.85 3.73
C LEU A 283 -22.10 -6.68 3.47
N TYR A 284 -21.09 -6.53 4.30
CA TYR A 284 -19.89 -7.36 4.24
C TYR A 284 -19.27 -7.57 5.61
N ALA A 285 -18.58 -8.69 5.78
CA ALA A 285 -17.77 -8.98 6.96
C ALA A 285 -16.55 -9.80 6.54
N LYS A 286 -15.40 -9.52 7.16
CA LYS A 286 -14.16 -10.29 7.03
C LYS A 286 -13.57 -10.48 8.42
N ALA A 287 -13.15 -11.70 8.73
CA ALA A 287 -12.47 -12.03 9.96
C ALA A 287 -11.24 -12.87 9.62
N GLU A 288 -10.09 -12.55 10.19
CA GLU A 288 -8.90 -13.37 10.07
C GLU A 288 -8.20 -13.47 11.42
N ARG A 289 -7.83 -14.70 11.78
CA ARG A 289 -7.00 -15.02 12.95
C ARG A 289 -5.80 -15.80 12.48
N ILE A 290 -4.61 -15.35 12.89
CA ILE A 290 -3.33 -15.99 12.61
C ILE A 290 -2.67 -16.31 13.94
N ASN A 291 -2.31 -17.57 14.13
CA ASN A 291 -1.56 -18.08 15.26
C ASN A 291 -0.24 -18.62 14.76
N SER A 292 0.87 -18.04 15.23
CA SER A 292 2.23 -18.59 15.06
C SER A 292 2.62 -19.04 13.64
N LEU A 293 1.95 -18.51 12.61
CA LEU A 293 2.27 -18.67 11.18
C LEU A 293 3.21 -17.51 10.76
N THR A 294 4.31 -17.42 11.51
CA THR A 294 5.17 -16.25 11.72
C THR A 294 5.93 -15.76 10.49
N GLY A 295 6.16 -16.62 9.50
CA GLY A 295 6.96 -16.28 8.31
C GLY A 295 6.28 -15.37 7.28
N VAL A 296 5.00 -15.03 7.49
CA VAL A 296 4.15 -14.30 6.54
C VAL A 296 3.77 -12.93 7.11
N SER A 297 3.50 -12.87 8.42
CA SER A 297 2.94 -11.68 9.09
C SER A 297 3.92 -10.93 10.00
N GLY A 298 5.19 -11.35 10.10
CA GLY A 298 6.20 -10.73 10.98
C GLY A 298 5.95 -10.98 12.48
N LEU A 299 5.19 -12.02 12.82
CA LEU A 299 4.89 -12.39 14.20
C LEU A 299 6.02 -13.23 14.81
N SER A 300 6.22 -13.19 16.13
CA SER A 300 7.02 -14.20 16.85
C SER A 300 6.19 -15.46 17.15
N SER A 301 6.86 -16.56 17.52
CA SER A 301 6.27 -17.91 17.70
C SER A 301 5.14 -17.99 18.74
N GLU A 302 4.92 -16.93 19.53
CA GLU A 302 3.90 -16.85 20.59
C GLU A 302 2.79 -15.82 20.31
N GLN A 303 2.82 -15.13 19.16
CA GLN A 303 1.89 -14.04 18.88
C GLN A 303 0.64 -14.51 18.10
N THR A 304 -0.50 -13.93 18.47
CA THR A 304 -1.76 -14.06 17.72
C THR A 304 -2.12 -12.70 17.12
N LYS A 305 -2.45 -12.69 15.83
CA LYS A 305 -2.96 -11.51 15.13
C LYS A 305 -4.42 -11.71 14.79
N ASP A 306 -5.24 -10.77 15.22
CA ASP A 306 -6.67 -10.73 14.95
C ASP A 306 -6.98 -9.52 14.07
N THR A 307 -7.68 -9.78 12.98
CA THR A 307 -8.29 -8.72 12.17
C THR A 307 -9.77 -9.02 11.95
N PHE A 308 -10.60 -8.02 12.15
CA PHE A 308 -12.02 -8.10 11.85
C PHE A 308 -12.49 -6.79 11.23
N SER A 309 -13.34 -6.91 10.21
CA SER A 309 -14.04 -5.78 9.61
C SER A 309 -15.45 -6.20 9.29
N ALA A 310 -16.45 -5.42 9.67
CA ALA A 310 -17.84 -5.67 9.30
C ALA A 310 -18.54 -4.36 9.04
N GLY A 311 -19.21 -4.25 7.89
CA GLY A 311 -19.80 -2.99 7.49
C GLY A 311 -20.96 -3.13 6.53
N VAL A 312 -21.65 -2.01 6.38
CA VAL A 312 -22.66 -1.75 5.36
C VAL A 312 -22.15 -0.65 4.46
N LYS A 313 -22.35 -0.81 3.15
CA LYS A 313 -22.16 0.27 2.19
C LYS A 313 -23.34 0.38 1.24
N SER A 314 -23.66 1.60 0.84
CA SER A 314 -24.82 1.92 0.02
C SER A 314 -24.49 2.96 -1.04
N THR A 315 -24.69 2.63 -2.31
CA THR A 315 -24.59 3.58 -3.43
C THR A 315 -25.91 4.34 -3.57
N ILE A 316 -26.13 5.37 -2.75
CA ILE A 316 -27.41 6.08 -2.68
C ILE A 316 -27.75 6.82 -3.98
N LEU A 317 -26.73 7.43 -4.60
CA LEU A 317 -26.78 8.15 -5.87
C LEU A 317 -25.63 7.67 -6.76
N PRO A 318 -25.68 7.89 -8.09
CA PRO A 318 -24.52 7.69 -8.94
C PRO A 318 -23.32 8.45 -8.35
N SER A 319 -22.22 7.73 -8.14
CA SER A 319 -21.00 8.26 -7.54
C SER A 319 -21.08 8.73 -6.09
N THR A 320 -22.09 8.32 -5.32
CA THR A 320 -22.18 8.60 -3.87
C THR A 320 -22.31 7.30 -3.09
N GLU A 321 -21.34 7.04 -2.22
CA GLU A 321 -21.33 5.89 -1.33
C GLU A 321 -21.45 6.36 0.13
N VAL A 322 -22.41 5.78 0.85
CA VAL A 322 -22.53 5.88 2.30
C VAL A 322 -22.04 4.56 2.88
N TYR A 323 -21.18 4.60 3.89
CA TYR A 323 -20.69 3.41 4.57
C TYR A 323 -20.71 3.56 6.09
N SER A 324 -20.75 2.43 6.76
CA SER A 324 -20.50 2.31 8.19
C SER A 324 -19.83 0.96 8.41
N GLU A 325 -18.67 0.98 9.06
CA GLU A 325 -17.80 -0.17 9.23
C GLU A 325 -17.26 -0.21 10.66
N TYR A 326 -17.26 -1.40 11.25
CA TYR A 326 -16.57 -1.72 12.48
C TYR A 326 -15.26 -2.41 12.14
N ARG A 327 -14.15 -1.99 12.75
CA ARG A 327 -12.79 -2.46 12.47
C ARG A 327 -12.12 -2.86 13.79
N LEU A 328 -11.53 -4.05 13.81
CA LEU A 328 -10.63 -4.49 14.87
C LEU A 328 -9.30 -4.87 14.23
N ARG A 329 -8.21 -4.31 14.75
CA ARG A 329 -6.85 -4.65 14.33
C ARG A 329 -5.98 -4.78 15.57
N GLY A 330 -5.22 -5.86 15.67
CA GLY A 330 -4.29 -5.98 16.78
C GLY A 330 -3.45 -7.24 16.78
N VAL A 331 -2.36 -7.15 17.52
CA VAL A 331 -1.57 -8.29 18.01
C VAL A 331 -1.89 -8.42 19.50
N THR A 332 -1.64 -9.59 20.11
CA THR A 332 -2.00 -9.94 21.49
C THR A 332 -1.92 -8.80 22.54
N ASP A 333 -0.96 -7.88 22.44
CA ASP A 333 -0.70 -6.79 23.42
C ASP A 333 -1.26 -5.40 23.06
N GLY A 334 -2.00 -5.26 21.95
CA GLY A 334 -2.60 -3.97 21.54
C GLY A 334 -3.64 -4.19 20.46
N ARG A 335 -4.92 -3.99 20.81
CA ARG A 335 -6.06 -4.12 19.90
C ARG A 335 -6.74 -2.77 19.82
N ASP A 336 -6.76 -2.23 18.60
CA ASP A 336 -7.51 -1.03 18.28
C ASP A 336 -8.86 -1.45 17.71
N LEU A 337 -9.90 -0.94 18.35
CA LEU A 337 -11.27 -1.19 18.00
C LEU A 337 -11.95 0.13 17.66
N GLU A 338 -12.42 0.23 16.42
CA GLU A 338 -12.95 1.48 15.91
C GLU A 338 -14.23 1.25 15.12
N THR A 339 -15.11 2.25 15.13
CA THR A 339 -16.19 2.38 14.15
C THR A 339 -15.85 3.52 13.20
N ALA A 340 -16.03 3.32 11.89
CA ALA A 340 -15.84 4.34 10.87
C ALA A 340 -17.09 4.43 10.00
N SER A 341 -17.77 5.58 10.00
CA SER A 341 -18.97 5.82 9.21
C SER A 341 -18.82 7.08 8.40
N GLY A 342 -19.24 7.05 7.14
CA GLY A 342 -19.04 8.21 6.29
C GLY A 342 -19.88 8.22 5.04
N VAL A 343 -19.86 9.37 4.40
CA VAL A 343 -20.41 9.61 3.06
C VAL A 343 -19.27 10.08 2.19
N ARG A 344 -19.08 9.46 1.04
CA ARG A 344 -18.13 9.90 0.03
C ARG A 344 -18.81 10.03 -1.32
N GLY A 345 -18.57 11.13 -2.01
CA GLY A 345 -19.02 11.36 -3.37
C GLY A 345 -17.87 11.73 -4.28
N ASP A 346 -17.95 11.33 -5.54
CA ASP A 346 -16.97 11.64 -6.58
C ASP A 346 -17.70 12.01 -7.88
N TYR A 347 -18.05 13.29 -8.04
CA TYR A 347 -18.93 13.74 -9.12
C TYR A 347 -18.12 14.40 -10.24
N GLU A 348 -18.06 13.76 -11.41
CA GLU A 348 -17.59 14.39 -12.64
C GLU A 348 -18.75 15.21 -13.25
N ILE A 349 -18.74 16.52 -12.99
CA ILE A 349 -19.79 17.46 -13.43
C ILE A 349 -19.76 17.61 -14.95
N GLU A 350 -18.56 17.74 -15.49
CA GLU A 350 -18.24 17.73 -16.91
C GLU A 350 -16.93 16.97 -17.08
N LYS A 351 -16.63 16.50 -18.30
CA LYS A 351 -15.38 15.79 -18.55
C LYS A 351 -14.17 16.60 -18.10
N GLY A 352 -13.45 16.13 -17.08
CA GLY A 352 -12.29 16.82 -16.50
C GLY A 352 -12.60 17.86 -15.41
N LEU A 353 -13.87 18.03 -14.99
CA LEU A 353 -14.27 18.86 -13.85
C LEU A 353 -14.96 17.99 -12.81
N SER A 354 -14.37 17.86 -11.62
CA SER A 354 -14.90 17.02 -10.54
C SER A 354 -15.01 17.73 -9.19
N ILE A 355 -15.99 17.28 -8.40
CA ILE A 355 -16.21 17.68 -7.01
C ILE A 355 -16.32 16.42 -6.16
N SER A 356 -15.61 16.38 -5.03
CA SER A 356 -15.54 15.21 -4.16
C SER A 356 -15.83 15.59 -2.70
N PRO A 357 -17.12 15.63 -2.30
CA PRO A 357 -17.48 15.86 -0.90
C PRO A 357 -17.34 14.58 -0.08
N ARG A 358 -16.81 14.70 1.13
CA ARG A 358 -16.61 13.59 2.07
C ARG A 358 -16.96 14.02 3.48
N VAL A 359 -17.59 13.13 4.24
CA VAL A 359 -17.78 13.26 5.69
C VAL A 359 -17.45 11.91 6.30
N GLU A 360 -16.60 11.87 7.32
CA GLU A 360 -16.25 10.64 8.04
C GLU A 360 -16.32 10.89 9.55
N ILE A 361 -16.85 9.92 10.27
CA ILE A 361 -16.93 9.89 11.73
C ILE A 361 -16.25 8.59 12.15
N VAL A 362 -15.17 8.71 12.90
CA VAL A 362 -14.48 7.60 13.54
C VAL A 362 -14.74 7.67 15.04
N ASN A 363 -15.15 6.58 15.66
CA ASN A 363 -15.18 6.48 17.12
C ASN A 363 -14.28 5.33 17.56
N SER A 364 -13.34 5.64 18.44
CA SER A 364 -12.51 4.68 19.15
C SER A 364 -13.33 4.05 20.26
N VAL A 365 -13.36 2.72 20.29
CA VAL A 365 -14.12 1.94 21.27
C VAL A 365 -13.19 1.33 22.32
N GLU A 366 -12.00 0.90 21.89
CA GLU A 366 -10.96 0.30 22.72
C GLU A 366 -9.61 0.50 22.02
N GLY A 367 -8.54 0.74 22.79
CA GLY A 367 -7.21 1.04 22.26
C GLY A 367 -6.82 2.50 22.46
N ASP A 368 -5.75 2.92 21.80
CA ASP A 368 -5.17 4.27 21.93
C ASP A 368 -5.68 5.25 20.85
N GLY A 369 -6.69 4.85 20.06
CA GLY A 369 -7.30 5.71 19.05
C GLY A 369 -8.19 6.78 19.68
N THR A 370 -8.43 7.88 18.94
CA THR A 370 -9.31 8.99 19.35
C THR A 370 -10.56 9.09 18.49
N ASP A 371 -11.65 9.59 19.07
CA ASP A 371 -12.86 9.94 18.32
C ASP A 371 -12.57 11.13 17.38
N SER A 372 -13.13 11.08 16.17
CA SER A 372 -12.98 12.16 15.19
C SER A 372 -14.20 12.28 14.27
N VAL A 373 -14.54 13.52 13.90
CA VAL A 373 -15.43 13.83 12.79
C VAL A 373 -14.71 14.74 11.82
N SER A 374 -14.72 14.37 10.54
CA SER A 374 -14.16 15.16 9.46
C SER A 374 -15.19 15.42 8.37
N ALA A 375 -15.14 16.60 7.78
CA ALA A 375 -15.91 16.99 6.61
C ALA A 375 -14.98 17.70 5.64
N SER A 376 -14.99 17.31 4.37
CA SER A 376 -14.19 17.95 3.32
C SER A 376 -14.92 18.02 2.00
N VAL A 377 -14.54 19.01 1.18
CA VAL A 377 -14.98 19.13 -0.21
C VAL A 377 -13.76 19.41 -1.07
N GLY A 378 -13.45 18.48 -1.96
CA GLY A 378 -12.43 18.65 -3.00
C GLY A 378 -13.04 19.15 -4.32
N PHE A 379 -12.29 19.96 -5.04
CA PHE A 379 -12.59 20.46 -6.38
C PHE A 379 -11.38 20.23 -7.28
N LYS A 380 -11.58 19.75 -8.51
CA LYS A 380 -10.54 19.53 -9.51
C LYS A 380 -11.03 19.92 -10.90
N ASP A 381 -10.34 20.84 -11.57
CA ASP A 381 -10.59 21.26 -12.95
C ASP A 381 -9.35 21.01 -13.81
N THR A 382 -9.52 20.15 -14.81
CA THR A 382 -8.51 19.72 -15.79
C THR A 382 -9.05 19.80 -17.21
N ARG A 383 -10.15 20.55 -17.43
CA ARG A 383 -10.80 20.68 -18.74
C ARG A 383 -9.87 21.27 -19.81
N HIS A 384 -8.95 22.12 -19.38
CA HIS A 384 -7.94 22.73 -20.22
C HIS A 384 -6.63 21.93 -20.15
N LYS A 385 -6.09 21.51 -21.30
CA LYS A 385 -4.91 20.62 -21.35
C LYS A 385 -3.63 21.19 -20.71
N ASN A 386 -3.53 22.51 -20.64
CA ASN A 386 -2.33 23.20 -20.16
C ASN A 386 -2.51 23.81 -18.77
N GLU A 387 -3.64 23.58 -18.10
CA GLU A 387 -3.84 24.08 -16.74
C GLU A 387 -4.57 23.06 -15.87
N ARG A 388 -4.34 23.16 -14.58
CA ARG A 388 -5.01 22.36 -13.55
C ARG A 388 -5.34 23.28 -12.39
N ARG A 389 -6.56 23.14 -11.88
CA ARG A 389 -7.03 23.90 -10.73
C ARG A 389 -7.55 22.92 -9.70
N THR A 390 -7.07 23.01 -8.48
CA THR A 390 -7.57 22.21 -7.37
C THR A 390 -7.92 23.13 -6.21
N ALA A 391 -8.93 22.75 -5.44
CA ALA A 391 -9.21 23.38 -4.16
C ALA A 391 -9.75 22.34 -3.19
N ARG A 392 -9.46 22.49 -1.90
CA ARG A 392 -10.00 21.65 -0.84
C ARG A 392 -10.38 22.53 0.33
N VAL A 393 -11.53 22.26 0.92
CA VAL A 393 -11.89 22.77 2.23
C VAL A 393 -12.10 21.56 3.13
N GLU A 394 -11.55 21.61 4.35
CA GLU A 394 -11.65 20.56 5.35
C GLU A 394 -11.92 21.16 6.73
N ALA A 395 -12.75 20.50 7.50
CA ALA A 395 -12.91 20.72 8.92
C ALA A 395 -12.84 19.35 9.60
N ARG A 396 -12.11 19.25 10.70
CA ARG A 396 -12.01 18.05 11.52
C ARG A 396 -12.09 18.44 12.99
N HIS A 397 -12.82 17.66 13.76
CA HIS A 397 -12.92 17.77 15.20
C HIS A 397 -12.54 16.41 15.77
N ASP A 398 -11.44 16.37 16.51
CA ASP A 398 -10.96 15.20 17.25
C ASP A 398 -11.19 15.47 18.75
N GLU A 399 -11.02 14.47 19.63
CA GLU A 399 -11.22 14.65 21.09
C GLU A 399 -10.40 15.78 21.72
N ASP A 400 -9.21 16.03 21.20
CA ASP A 400 -8.26 16.99 21.79
C ASP A 400 -7.96 18.20 20.88
N ARG A 401 -8.59 18.31 19.70
CA ARG A 401 -8.31 19.39 18.74
C ARG A 401 -9.40 19.65 17.70
N ASP A 402 -9.53 20.91 17.32
CA ASP A 402 -10.26 21.35 16.13
C ASP A 402 -9.28 21.75 15.01
N TYR A 403 -9.53 21.29 13.80
CA TYR A 403 -8.76 21.62 12.61
C TYR A 403 -9.66 22.18 11.50
N TYR A 404 -9.25 23.30 10.90
CA TYR A 404 -9.86 23.86 9.70
C TYR A 404 -8.78 24.12 8.66
N GLY A 405 -8.99 23.63 7.45
CA GLY A 405 -8.07 23.79 6.33
C GLY A 405 -8.78 24.30 5.07
N VAL A 406 -8.21 25.29 4.42
CA VAL A 406 -8.58 25.70 3.05
C VAL A 406 -7.31 25.66 2.23
N GLU A 407 -7.38 25.03 1.07
CA GLU A 407 -6.28 24.97 0.13
C GLU A 407 -6.76 25.23 -1.30
N GLY A 408 -6.00 26.02 -2.04
CA GLY A 408 -6.17 26.24 -3.47
C GLY A 408 -4.85 26.02 -4.20
N THR A 409 -4.92 25.42 -5.38
CA THR A 409 -3.79 25.38 -6.31
C THR A 409 -4.22 25.66 -7.74
N TYR A 410 -3.44 26.48 -8.43
CA TYR A 410 -3.54 26.71 -9.86
C TYR A 410 -2.17 26.46 -10.50
N VAL A 411 -2.12 25.51 -11.43
CA VAL A 411 -0.94 25.23 -12.25
C VAL A 411 -1.30 25.51 -13.70
N ALA A 412 -0.48 26.29 -14.41
CA ALA A 412 -0.63 26.45 -15.85
C ALA A 412 0.71 26.45 -16.57
N ARG A 413 0.79 25.69 -17.65
CA ARG A 413 1.87 25.78 -18.64
C ARG A 413 1.50 26.87 -19.64
N LEU A 414 2.25 27.98 -19.61
CA LEU A 414 2.02 29.12 -20.49
C LEU A 414 2.55 28.81 -21.90
N ASP A 415 3.75 28.24 -21.98
CA ASP A 415 4.40 27.75 -23.21
C ASP A 415 5.37 26.59 -22.90
N GLU A 416 6.26 26.24 -23.83
CA GLU A 416 7.24 25.16 -23.64
C GLU A 416 8.33 25.48 -22.60
N GLU A 417 8.53 26.76 -22.29
CA GLU A 417 9.60 27.27 -21.42
C GLU A 417 9.07 27.76 -20.06
N TRP A 418 7.81 28.21 -20.00
CA TRP A 418 7.23 28.87 -18.83
C TRP A 418 6.01 28.15 -18.27
N SER A 419 6.02 27.94 -16.95
CA SER A 419 4.86 27.48 -16.18
C SER A 419 4.67 28.38 -14.96
N ILE A 420 3.42 28.56 -14.56
CA ILE A 420 3.03 29.28 -13.34
C ILE A 420 2.39 28.30 -12.37
N LEU A 421 2.75 28.41 -11.09
CA LEU A 421 2.13 27.75 -9.95
C LEU A 421 1.71 28.84 -8.98
N LEU A 422 0.43 28.85 -8.63
CA LEU A 422 -0.12 29.64 -7.54
C LEU A 422 -0.71 28.66 -6.54
N LYS A 423 -0.32 28.76 -5.28
CA LYS A 423 -0.86 27.96 -4.18
C LYS A 423 -1.27 28.92 -3.07
N ASP A 424 -2.24 28.51 -2.28
CA ASP A 424 -2.59 29.21 -1.05
C ASP A 424 -3.18 28.17 -0.09
N SER A 425 -2.69 28.09 1.14
CA SER A 425 -3.22 27.24 2.20
C SER A 425 -3.40 28.02 3.49
N LEU A 426 -4.64 28.03 3.98
CA LEU A 426 -5.01 28.58 5.28
C LEU A 426 -5.36 27.43 6.21
N ARG A 427 -4.74 27.42 7.39
CA ARG A 427 -4.94 26.37 8.40
C ARG A 427 -5.13 26.98 9.77
N VAL A 428 -6.03 26.37 10.53
CA VAL A 428 -6.35 26.75 11.90
C VAL A 428 -6.42 25.46 12.70
N ASP A 429 -5.45 25.25 13.59
CA ASP A 429 -5.41 24.13 14.53
C ASP A 429 -5.60 24.70 15.95
N LEU A 430 -6.65 24.23 16.62
CA LEU A 430 -7.10 24.70 17.92
C LEU A 430 -7.11 23.51 18.88
N PRO A 431 -5.97 23.19 19.52
CA PRO A 431 -5.91 22.14 20.52
C PRO A 431 -6.63 22.55 21.81
N ASP A 432 -7.25 21.60 22.50
CA ASP A 432 -7.93 21.84 23.79
C ASP A 432 -6.95 22.27 24.89
N GLU A 433 -5.74 21.70 24.86
CA GLU A 433 -4.60 22.13 25.67
C GLU A 433 -3.42 22.50 24.77
N GLY A 434 -2.95 23.75 24.85
CA GLY A 434 -1.81 24.21 24.07
C GLY A 434 -1.97 25.64 23.60
N THR A 435 -1.32 25.98 22.49
CA THR A 435 -1.45 27.29 21.84
C THR A 435 -2.08 27.07 20.47
N ASP A 436 -3.15 27.80 20.18
CA ASP A 436 -3.74 27.87 18.85
C ASP A 436 -2.66 28.13 17.78
N GLN A 437 -2.72 27.38 16.68
CA GLN A 437 -1.88 27.60 15.52
C GLN A 437 -2.72 28.11 14.36
N TYR A 438 -2.34 29.28 13.86
CA TYR A 438 -2.89 29.88 12.66
C TYR A 438 -1.76 29.94 11.63
N ASP A 439 -1.91 29.21 10.54
CA ASP A 439 -0.94 29.20 9.45
C ASP A 439 -1.61 29.67 8.17
N ASN A 440 -0.93 30.55 7.44
CA ASN A 440 -1.33 30.99 6.12
C ASN A 440 -0.09 30.99 5.21
N THR A 441 -0.05 30.02 4.31
CA THR A 441 1.07 29.79 3.40
C THR A 441 0.64 30.07 1.96
N PHE A 442 1.25 31.08 1.33
CA PHE A 442 1.00 31.47 -0.07
C PHE A 442 2.16 31.06 -0.98
#